data_AF-A0A8C4PPH0-F1
#
_entry.id   AF-A0A8C4PPH0-F1
#
_cell.length_a   1.000
_cell.length_b   1.000
_cell.length_c   1.000
_cell.angle_alpha   90.00
_cell.angle_beta   90.00
_cell.angle_gamma   90.00
#
_symmetry.space_group_name_H-M   'P 1'
#
loop_
_entity.id
_entity.type
_entity.pdbx_description
1 polymer ?
#
loop_
_entity_poly.entity_id
_entity_poly.type
_entity_poly.pdbx_seq_one_letter_code
_entity_poly.pdbx_strand_id
1 'polypeptide(L)'
;MRVFRSFLFLLVLHLLQGSDTSLVQLNNNGYEGVIIAIDPAVPEDGKIIEQIKDMVTTASTYLFEATEKRFFFKNVSILIPENWKENSEYKRLKHESYEHADVLVAPPTLPGRDEPYTKQFTACGEKGEYIHLTPDFVLGKNESEYGPSGRNFG
;
A
#
# COMPACT_ATOMS: atom_id res chain seq x y z
N MET A 1 25.55 -30.97 26.75
CA MET A 1 24.12 -30.92 26.38
C MET A 1 23.45 -29.56 26.59
N ARG A 2 23.83 -28.75 27.60
CA ARG A 2 23.22 -27.43 27.87
C ARG A 2 23.43 -26.37 26.76
N VAL A 3 24.63 -26.39 26.17
CA VAL A 3 25.06 -25.44 25.13
C VAL A 3 24.30 -25.65 23.81
N PHE A 4 24.12 -26.91 23.39
CA PHE A 4 23.39 -27.27 22.15
C PHE A 4 21.93 -26.83 22.16
N ARG A 5 21.25 -26.94 23.32
CA ARG A 5 19.89 -26.41 23.51
C ARG A 5 19.83 -24.90 23.37
N SER A 6 20.82 -24.18 23.92
CA SER A 6 20.88 -22.71 23.82
C SER A 6 21.08 -22.23 22.37
N PHE A 7 21.89 -22.94 21.59
CA PHE A 7 22.06 -22.67 20.15
C PHE A 7 20.78 -22.93 19.35
N LEU A 8 20.03 -24.00 19.65
CA LEU A 8 18.72 -24.27 19.05
C LEU A 8 17.71 -23.16 19.37
N PHE A 9 17.68 -22.67 20.61
CA PHE A 9 16.81 -21.54 20.99
C PHE A 9 17.18 -20.25 20.26
N LEU A 10 18.48 -19.95 20.12
CA LEU A 10 18.95 -18.77 19.36
C LEU A 10 18.60 -18.89 17.88
N LEU A 11 18.75 -20.08 17.27
CA LEU A 11 18.41 -20.33 15.87
C LEU A 11 16.90 -20.17 15.63
N VAL A 12 16.06 -20.70 16.53
CA VAL A 12 14.60 -20.50 16.48
C VAL A 12 14.23 -19.03 16.65
N LEU A 13 14.91 -18.28 17.51
CA LEU A 13 14.69 -16.83 17.68
C LEU A 13 15.06 -16.03 16.42
N HIS A 14 16.12 -16.42 15.70
CA HIS A 14 16.52 -15.78 14.44
C HIS A 14 15.51 -16.08 13.32
N LEU A 15 14.95 -17.29 13.27
CA LEU A 15 13.88 -17.65 12.32
C LEU A 15 12.53 -17.00 12.65
N LEU A 16 12.34 -16.52 13.89
CA LEU A 16 11.15 -15.81 14.37
C LEU A 16 11.25 -14.29 14.19
N GLN A 17 12.38 -13.76 13.71
CA GLN A 17 12.41 -12.36 13.28
C GLN A 17 11.46 -12.26 12.09
N GLY A 18 10.26 -11.71 12.35
CA GLY A 18 9.26 -11.46 11.32
C GLY A 18 9.92 -10.69 10.18
N SER A 19 9.74 -11.18 8.96
CA SER A 19 10.19 -10.42 7.81
C SER A 19 9.26 -9.22 7.66
N ASP A 20 9.83 -8.03 7.47
CA ASP A 20 9.14 -6.80 7.08
C ASP A 20 8.61 -6.92 5.64
N THR A 21 7.79 -7.94 5.42
CA THR A 21 7.29 -8.30 4.10
C THR A 21 5.85 -7.84 4.01
N SER A 22 5.60 -7.02 3.00
CA SER A 22 4.25 -6.77 2.53
C SER A 22 3.44 -8.05 2.41
N LEU A 23 2.16 -7.92 2.74
CA LEU A 23 1.21 -9.02 2.72
C LEU A 23 0.74 -9.38 1.30
N VAL A 24 1.27 -8.71 0.27
CA VAL A 24 0.89 -8.91 -1.12
C VAL A 24 1.29 -10.31 -1.59
N GLN A 25 0.29 -11.05 -2.06
CA GLN A 25 0.45 -12.38 -2.61
C GLN A 25 -0.25 -12.48 -3.96
N LEU A 26 0.33 -13.25 -4.88
CA LEU A 26 -0.30 -13.57 -6.16
C LEU A 26 -1.06 -14.90 -6.03
N ASN A 27 -2.38 -14.84 -6.07
CA ASN A 27 -3.26 -16.00 -5.92
C ASN A 27 -4.22 -16.11 -7.10
N ASN A 28 -4.12 -17.19 -7.87
CA ASN A 28 -4.92 -17.42 -9.09
C ASN A 28 -4.88 -16.21 -10.04
N ASN A 29 -3.67 -15.67 -10.26
CA ASN A 29 -3.38 -14.46 -11.04
C ASN A 29 -3.91 -13.13 -10.47
N GLY A 30 -4.57 -13.14 -9.32
CA GLY A 30 -4.99 -11.94 -8.63
C GLY A 30 -4.01 -11.55 -7.52
N TYR A 31 -3.58 -10.29 -7.49
CA TYR A 31 -2.88 -9.73 -6.34
C TYR A 31 -3.86 -9.54 -5.18
N GLU A 32 -3.56 -10.15 -4.04
CA GLU A 32 -4.31 -10.06 -2.80
C GLU A 32 -3.41 -9.47 -1.70
N GLY A 33 -3.99 -8.80 -0.72
CA GLY A 33 -3.24 -8.30 0.44
C GLY A 33 -2.52 -6.98 0.21
N VAL A 34 -2.88 -6.24 -0.85
CA VAL A 34 -2.39 -4.87 -1.06
C VAL A 34 -3.02 -3.95 0.00
N ILE A 35 -2.19 -3.23 0.73
CA ILE A 35 -2.63 -2.30 1.79
C ILE A 35 -2.37 -0.86 1.35
N ILE A 36 -3.44 -0.06 1.30
CA ILE A 36 -3.38 1.39 1.08
C ILE A 36 -3.74 2.08 2.39
N ALA A 37 -2.80 2.78 3.01
CA ALA A 37 -3.03 3.50 4.24
C ALA A 37 -3.21 5.00 3.98
N ILE A 38 -4.20 5.63 4.62
CA ILE A 38 -4.36 7.08 4.64
C ILE A 38 -3.72 7.59 5.93
N ASP A 39 -2.85 8.60 5.85
CA ASP A 39 -2.17 9.15 7.02
C ASP A 39 -3.14 9.98 7.89
N PRO A 40 -3.08 9.90 9.23
CA PRO A 40 -3.91 10.70 10.13
C PRO A 40 -3.82 12.22 9.95
N ALA A 41 -2.73 12.74 9.38
CA ALA A 41 -2.58 14.15 9.05
C ALA A 41 -3.38 14.57 7.80
N VAL A 42 -3.93 13.63 7.03
CA VAL A 42 -4.82 13.93 5.91
C VAL A 42 -6.20 14.36 6.43
N PRO A 43 -6.70 15.55 6.04
CA PRO A 43 -8.04 15.98 6.40
C PRO A 43 -9.11 15.00 5.90
N GLU A 44 -10.14 14.76 6.73
CA GLU A 44 -11.25 13.86 6.38
C GLU A 44 -11.99 14.37 5.14
N ASP A 45 -11.88 13.63 4.04
CA ASP A 45 -12.67 13.80 2.82
C ASP A 45 -13.05 12.43 2.27
N GLY A 46 -14.33 12.10 2.32
CA GLY A 46 -14.85 10.82 1.82
C GLY A 46 -14.57 10.57 0.34
N LYS A 47 -14.32 11.63 -0.45
CA LYS A 47 -13.93 11.49 -1.85
C LYS A 47 -12.58 10.79 -2.02
N ILE A 48 -11.67 10.90 -1.05
CA ILE A 48 -10.38 10.22 -1.09
C ILE A 48 -10.59 8.71 -1.17
N ILE A 49 -11.49 8.16 -0.35
CA ILE A 49 -11.78 6.71 -0.36
C ILE A 49 -12.35 6.28 -1.72
N GLU A 50 -13.31 7.04 -2.25
CA GLU A 50 -13.92 6.73 -3.55
C GLU A 50 -12.91 6.84 -4.70
N GLN A 51 -12.04 7.84 -4.68
CA GLN A 51 -10.97 7.99 -5.67
C GLN A 51 -9.92 6.88 -5.56
N ILE A 52 -9.55 6.44 -4.34
CA ILE A 52 -8.66 5.28 -4.19
C ILE A 52 -9.30 4.03 -4.80
N LYS A 53 -10.60 3.79 -4.56
CA LYS A 53 -11.32 2.65 -5.16
C LYS A 53 -11.31 2.71 -6.69
N ASP A 54 -11.58 3.88 -7.26
CA ASP A 54 -11.56 4.10 -8.71
C ASP A 54 -10.15 3.92 -9.30
N MET A 55 -9.15 4.50 -8.64
CA MET A 55 -7.74 4.42 -9.00
C MET A 55 -7.26 2.96 -9.03
N VAL A 56 -7.55 2.18 -7.98
CA VAL A 56 -7.23 0.74 -7.90
C VAL A 56 -7.97 -0.07 -8.96
N THR A 57 -9.24 0.24 -9.20
CA THR A 57 -10.06 -0.46 -10.21
C THR A 57 -9.50 -0.22 -11.61
N THR A 58 -9.20 1.03 -11.95
CA THR A 58 -8.60 1.43 -13.20
C THR A 58 -7.22 0.79 -13.40
N ALA A 59 -6.38 0.80 -12.36
CA ALA A 59 -5.08 0.15 -12.38
C ALA A 59 -5.18 -1.37 -12.59
N SER A 60 -6.17 -2.01 -11.96
CA SER A 60 -6.44 -3.44 -12.12
C SER A 60 -6.81 -3.77 -13.56
N THR A 61 -7.71 -2.98 -14.18
CA THR A 61 -8.07 -3.14 -15.59
C THR A 61 -6.87 -2.93 -16.50
N TYR A 62 -6.09 -1.87 -16.28
CA TYR A 62 -4.90 -1.58 -17.08
C TYR A 62 -3.86 -2.70 -16.99
N LEU A 63 -3.54 -3.15 -15.77
CA LEU A 63 -2.62 -4.27 -15.54
C LEU A 63 -3.11 -5.55 -16.22
N PHE A 64 -4.40 -5.83 -16.16
CA PHE A 64 -5.01 -6.98 -16.79
C PHE A 64 -4.85 -6.92 -18.31
N GLU A 65 -5.14 -5.79 -18.95
CA GLU A 65 -4.96 -5.62 -20.38
C GLU A 65 -3.49 -5.69 -20.79
N ALA A 66 -2.60 -5.01 -20.07
CA ALA A 66 -1.17 -4.97 -20.34
C ALA A 66 -0.47 -6.33 -20.19
N THR A 67 -1.02 -7.21 -19.34
CA THR A 67 -0.47 -8.55 -19.07
C THR A 67 -1.15 -9.65 -19.88
N GLU A 68 -1.78 -9.30 -21.00
CA GLU A 68 -2.53 -10.24 -21.87
C GLU A 68 -3.63 -10.99 -21.11
N LYS A 69 -4.38 -10.27 -20.27
CA LYS A 69 -5.51 -10.77 -19.47
C LYS A 69 -5.10 -11.78 -18.40
N ARG A 70 -3.94 -11.55 -17.76
CA ARG A 70 -3.41 -12.43 -16.73
C ARG A 70 -3.58 -11.85 -15.35
N PHE A 71 -2.91 -10.74 -15.06
CA PHE A 71 -2.78 -10.24 -13.70
C PHE A 71 -3.74 -9.10 -13.40
N PHE A 72 -4.30 -9.08 -12.19
CA PHE A 72 -5.24 -8.04 -11.76
C PHE A 72 -5.16 -7.86 -10.23
N PHE A 73 -5.64 -6.74 -9.71
CA PHE A 73 -5.84 -6.58 -8.28
C PHE A 73 -7.16 -7.24 -7.88
N LYS A 74 -7.08 -8.19 -6.95
CA LYS A 74 -8.21 -9.01 -6.51
C LYS A 74 -8.73 -8.58 -5.14
N ASN A 75 -7.85 -8.31 -4.18
CA ASN A 75 -8.23 -7.83 -2.86
C ASN A 75 -7.27 -6.76 -2.37
N VAL A 76 -7.81 -5.57 -2.10
CA VAL A 76 -7.10 -4.39 -1.63
C VAL A 76 -7.81 -3.87 -0.38
N SER A 77 -7.05 -3.67 0.68
CA SER A 77 -7.53 -3.11 1.95
C SER A 77 -7.14 -1.63 2.04
N ILE A 78 -8.10 -0.76 2.36
CA ILE A 78 -7.85 0.66 2.63
C ILE A 78 -7.90 0.88 4.15
N LEU A 79 -6.82 1.37 4.74
CA LEU A 79 -6.76 1.72 6.16
C LEU A 79 -7.22 3.16 6.35
N ILE A 80 -8.28 3.30 7.13
CA ILE A 80 -8.86 4.59 7.50
C ILE A 80 -8.21 5.07 8.81
N PRO A 81 -7.84 6.35 8.94
CA PRO A 81 -7.26 6.89 10.17
C PRO A 81 -8.23 6.82 11.35
N GLU A 82 -7.70 6.61 12.55
CA GLU A 82 -8.51 6.57 13.79
C GLU A 82 -9.14 7.93 14.14
N ASN A 83 -8.57 9.03 13.64
CA ASN A 83 -9.10 10.38 13.87
C ASN A 83 -10.23 10.76 12.90
N TRP A 84 -10.54 9.95 11.90
CA TRP A 84 -11.72 10.13 11.05
C TRP A 84 -12.97 9.60 11.76
N LYS A 85 -14.14 10.15 11.41
CA LYS A 85 -15.40 9.70 12.03
C LYS A 85 -15.69 8.23 11.71
N GLU A 86 -16.18 7.50 12.71
CA GLU A 86 -16.65 6.13 12.52
C GLU A 86 -17.77 6.09 11.47
N ASN A 87 -17.69 5.12 10.56
CA ASN A 87 -18.71 4.82 9.57
C ASN A 87 -19.07 3.34 9.69
N SER A 88 -20.37 3.02 9.56
CA SER A 88 -20.87 1.64 9.56
C SER A 88 -20.29 0.76 8.46
N GLU A 89 -19.76 1.35 7.39
CA GLU A 89 -19.09 0.64 6.29
C GLU A 89 -17.67 0.18 6.65
N TYR A 90 -17.04 0.80 7.65
CA TYR A 90 -15.69 0.49 8.05
C TYR A 90 -15.66 -0.82 8.86
N LYS A 91 -14.75 -1.71 8.47
CA LYS A 91 -14.57 -3.00 9.14
C LYS A 91 -13.37 -2.91 10.07
N ARG A 92 -13.45 -3.63 11.18
CA ARG A 92 -12.31 -3.77 12.10
C ARG A 92 -11.14 -4.45 11.40
N LEU A 93 -9.97 -3.82 11.49
CA LEU A 93 -8.71 -4.34 11.00
C LEU A 93 -8.41 -5.70 11.65
N LYS A 94 -7.89 -6.65 10.86
CA LYS A 94 -7.51 -7.98 11.38
C LYS A 94 -6.00 -8.14 11.40
N HIS A 95 -5.36 -7.83 10.29
CA HIS A 95 -3.93 -8.08 10.07
C HIS A 95 -3.22 -6.89 9.41
N GLU A 96 -3.98 -5.93 8.90
CA GLU A 96 -3.46 -4.78 8.19
C GLU A 96 -2.99 -3.70 9.19
N SER A 97 -1.75 -3.25 9.02
CA SER A 97 -1.16 -2.17 9.81
C SER A 97 -0.46 -1.15 8.89
N TYR A 98 -0.26 0.06 9.41
CA TYR A 98 0.48 1.11 8.71
C TYR A 98 1.91 0.70 8.36
N GLU A 99 2.56 -0.09 9.21
CA GLU A 99 3.92 -0.62 8.98
C GLU A 99 4.01 -1.52 7.74
N HIS A 100 2.92 -2.19 7.36
CA HIS A 100 2.87 -3.06 6.18
C HIS A 100 2.20 -2.41 4.97
N ALA A 101 1.96 -1.09 4.99
CA ALA A 101 1.29 -0.40 3.91
C ALA A 101 2.16 -0.40 2.63
N ASP A 102 1.59 -0.84 1.52
CA ASP A 102 2.23 -0.80 0.21
C ASP A 102 2.12 0.59 -0.44
N VAL A 103 1.03 1.30 -0.13
CA VAL A 103 0.76 2.66 -0.57
C VAL A 103 0.37 3.50 0.63
N LEU A 104 1.00 4.66 0.77
CA LEU A 104 0.72 5.65 1.80
C LEU A 104 0.17 6.92 1.15
N VAL A 105 -1.07 7.28 1.50
CA VAL A 105 -1.69 8.55 1.14
C VAL A 105 -1.44 9.55 2.26
N ALA A 106 -0.47 10.44 2.07
CA ALA A 106 -0.02 11.38 3.11
C ALA A 106 0.23 12.78 2.55
N PRO A 107 0.22 13.83 3.40
CA PRO A 107 0.57 15.17 2.96
C PRO A 107 1.96 15.23 2.29
N PRO A 108 2.19 16.17 1.37
CA PRO A 108 3.48 16.28 0.70
C PRO A 108 4.60 16.55 1.71
N THR A 109 5.75 15.89 1.53
CA THR A 109 6.93 16.07 2.41
C THR A 109 7.43 17.52 2.40
N LEU A 110 7.24 18.23 1.29
CA LEU A 110 7.52 19.65 1.16
C LEU A 110 6.28 20.37 0.62
N PRO A 111 5.88 21.53 1.16
CA PRO A 111 4.73 22.27 0.68
C PRO A 111 4.79 22.52 -0.83
N GLY A 112 3.72 22.15 -1.55
CA GLY A 112 3.60 22.31 -3.00
C GLY A 112 4.29 21.24 -3.84
N ARG A 113 4.83 20.17 -3.23
CA ARG A 113 5.37 19.00 -3.95
C ARG A 113 4.44 17.80 -3.86
N ASP A 114 3.41 17.82 -4.70
CA ASP A 114 2.39 16.77 -4.78
C ASP A 114 2.76 15.64 -5.77
N GLU A 115 4.06 15.44 -5.97
CA GLU A 115 4.63 14.46 -6.88
C GLU A 115 4.49 13.05 -6.27
N PRO A 116 3.90 12.07 -6.97
CA PRO A 116 3.89 10.68 -6.51
C PRO A 116 5.31 10.12 -6.57
N TYR A 117 5.73 9.36 -5.56
CA TYR A 117 7.05 8.73 -5.55
C TYR A 117 7.05 7.39 -4.83
N THR A 118 7.98 6.51 -5.20
CA THR A 118 8.22 5.25 -4.48
C THR A 118 9.43 5.41 -3.57
N LYS A 119 9.25 5.16 -2.27
CA LYS A 119 10.35 5.17 -1.30
C LYS A 119 11.14 3.88 -1.45
N GLN A 120 12.34 3.99 -2.01
CA GLN A 120 13.25 2.87 -2.25
C GLN A 120 14.61 3.17 -1.60
N PHE A 121 14.84 2.63 -0.39
CA PHE A 121 16.16 2.66 0.26
C PHE A 121 16.96 1.37 0.03
N THR A 122 16.40 0.44 -0.74
CA THR A 122 16.94 -0.90 -1.01
C THR A 122 17.77 -0.94 -2.30
N ALA A 123 18.49 -2.04 -2.52
CA ALA A 123 19.28 -2.23 -3.73
C ALA A 123 18.40 -2.37 -4.99
N CYS A 124 18.97 -2.12 -6.16
CA CYS A 124 18.28 -2.36 -7.43
C CYS A 124 17.79 -3.82 -7.52
N GLY A 125 16.52 -4.01 -7.86
CA GLY A 125 15.87 -5.32 -7.94
C GLY A 125 15.17 -5.76 -6.65
N GLU A 126 15.36 -5.03 -5.54
CA GLU A 126 14.61 -5.24 -4.30
C GLU A 126 13.31 -4.44 -4.31
N LYS A 127 12.35 -4.89 -3.49
CA LYS A 127 11.07 -4.18 -3.32
C LYS A 127 11.31 -2.80 -2.69
N GLY A 128 10.60 -1.78 -3.19
CA GLY A 128 10.44 -0.51 -2.49
C GLY A 128 9.67 -0.67 -1.16
N GLU A 129 9.89 0.26 -0.24
CA GLU A 129 9.25 0.27 1.08
C GLU A 129 7.74 0.54 0.94
N TYR A 130 7.37 1.65 0.29
CA TYR A 130 5.99 1.98 -0.08
C TYR A 130 5.94 3.02 -1.20
N ILE A 131 4.78 3.13 -1.85
CA ILE A 131 4.44 4.21 -2.77
C ILE A 131 3.80 5.35 -1.96
N HIS A 132 4.30 6.57 -2.10
CA HIS A 132 3.73 7.76 -1.48
C HIS A 132 2.89 8.54 -2.48
N LEU A 133 1.62 8.78 -2.14
CA LEU A 133 0.70 9.60 -2.93
C LEU A 133 0.18 10.74 -2.05
N THR A 134 -0.02 11.92 -2.63
CA THR A 134 -0.68 13.01 -1.89
C THR A 134 -2.20 12.98 -2.07
N PRO A 135 -2.98 13.54 -1.13
CA PRO A 135 -4.42 13.66 -1.29
C PRO A 135 -4.80 14.39 -2.59
N ASP A 136 -4.04 15.42 -2.96
CA ASP A 136 -4.28 16.21 -4.16
C ASP A 136 -4.01 15.41 -5.45
N PHE A 137 -2.98 14.57 -5.44
CA PHE A 137 -2.74 13.60 -6.50
C PHE A 137 -3.88 12.58 -6.62
N VAL A 138 -4.30 11.98 -5.51
CA VAL A 138 -5.40 10.97 -5.46
C VAL A 138 -6.71 11.59 -5.93
N LEU A 139 -6.97 12.86 -5.61
CA LEU A 139 -8.15 13.60 -6.05
C LEU A 139 -8.09 14.08 -7.51
N GLY A 140 -7.04 13.70 -8.27
CA GLY A 140 -6.91 14.01 -9.69
C GLY A 140 -6.50 15.46 -10.00
N LYS A 141 -6.09 16.26 -9.00
CA LYS A 141 -5.70 17.66 -9.24
C LYS A 141 -4.45 17.80 -10.10
N ASN A 142 -3.61 16.76 -10.13
CA ASN A 142 -2.34 16.75 -10.86
C ASN A 142 -2.40 15.90 -12.14
N GLU A 143 -3.59 15.54 -12.64
CA GLU A 143 -3.75 14.73 -13.86
C GLU A 143 -3.06 15.36 -15.09
N SER A 144 -3.02 16.70 -15.17
CA SER A 144 -2.38 17.39 -16.29
C SER A 144 -0.85 17.19 -16.34
N GLU A 145 -0.24 16.86 -15.21
CA GLU A 145 1.21 16.71 -15.06
C GLU A 145 1.64 15.24 -15.06
N TYR A 146 0.89 14.39 -14.37
CA TYR A 146 1.23 12.97 -14.18
C TYR A 146 0.32 11.99 -14.92
N GLY A 147 -0.69 12.48 -15.64
CA GLY A 147 -1.70 11.64 -16.28
C GLY A 147 -2.69 11.01 -15.28
N PRO A 148 -3.55 10.10 -15.75
CA PRO A 148 -4.56 9.46 -14.90
C PRO A 148 -3.93 8.71 -13.72
N SER A 149 -4.41 8.97 -12.50
CA SER A 149 -3.85 8.40 -11.26
C SER A 149 -3.77 6.87 -11.27
N GLY A 150 -4.74 6.20 -11.90
CA GLY A 150 -4.78 4.74 -12.05
C GLY A 150 -3.67 4.13 -12.93
N ARG A 151 -2.84 4.95 -13.60
CA ARG A 151 -1.70 4.47 -14.40
C ARG A 151 -0.36 4.56 -13.67
N ASN A 152 -0.33 5.15 -12.48
CA ASN A 152 0.90 5.52 -11.78
C ASN A 152 1.25 4.57 -10.61
N PHE A 153 0.75 3.32 -10.65
CA PHE A 153 1.14 2.24 -9.73
C PHE A 153 2.44 1.55 -10.21
N GLY A 154 3.53 2.32 -10.27
CA GLY A 154 4.84 1.88 -10.80
C GLY A 154 5.93 1.79 -9.75
#